data_AF-A0A2T2ZU90-F1
#
_entry.id   AF-A0A2T2ZU90-F1
#
_cell.length_a   1.000
_cell.length_b   1.000
_cell.length_c   1.000
_cell.angle_alpha   90.00
_cell.angle_beta   90.00
_cell.angle_gamma   90.00
#
_symmetry.space_group_name_H-M   'P 1'
#
loop_
_entity.id
_entity.type
_entity.pdbx_description
1 polymer ?
#
loop_
_entity_poly.entity_id
_entity_poly.type
_entity_poly.pdbx_seq_one_letter_code
_entity_poly.pdbx_strand_id
1 'polypeptide(L)'
;MSTLGTFTGQAYQNQEETYFDDGREIALLHFIYNHPNLSEMRNNPDKVIAAIDEYGKEKKYLMNIGEFKSGIVTKLIAQVKPRVMVELGGYVGYSAIVFGAALRAANSGGRYYSLEYNPEFGAVIASLVDLAGLHDVVKVEIGASSSSLQRLYADGTFQDGIDLLFLDHVKPLYVQDLKLCEELGIVRPGSVLAADNVVKPGNPPYLKYVRSSVQEKRDEARTASGGDAQSLPHRTSSTATNGQLFKLNDKGEVTEPKLFGNPNLVYESEFVEGWEPSGVPDAVEITRCTGVETS
;
A
#
# COMPACT_ATOMS: atom_id res chain seq x y z
N MET A 1 -25.59 6.82 3.43
CA MET A 1 -26.14 5.96 2.36
C MET A 1 -25.19 6.08 1.18
N SER A 2 -24.80 4.95 0.57
CA SER A 2 -23.88 5.00 -0.57
C SER A 2 -24.48 5.79 -1.72
N THR A 3 -23.66 6.56 -2.43
CA THR A 3 -24.06 7.33 -3.62
C THR A 3 -23.82 6.56 -4.91
N LEU A 4 -23.23 5.36 -4.82
CA LEU A 4 -22.97 4.50 -5.97
C LEU A 4 -24.27 4.06 -6.65
N GLY A 5 -24.26 4.10 -7.99
CA GLY A 5 -25.33 3.54 -8.82
C GLY A 5 -25.36 2.00 -8.81
N THR A 6 -26.02 1.37 -9.77
CA THR A 6 -25.93 -0.08 -9.95
C THR A 6 -24.56 -0.46 -10.54
N PHE A 7 -23.92 -1.51 -10.04
CA PHE A 7 -22.70 -2.05 -10.63
C PHE A 7 -22.97 -2.50 -12.07
N THR A 8 -22.17 -2.00 -13.02
CA THR A 8 -22.31 -2.29 -14.46
C THR A 8 -21.18 -3.15 -15.02
N GLY A 9 -20.20 -3.53 -14.18
CA GLY A 9 -19.07 -4.36 -14.59
C GLY A 9 -19.42 -5.86 -14.62
N GLN A 10 -18.49 -6.67 -15.13
CA GLN A 10 -18.53 -8.12 -14.97
C GLN A 10 -17.79 -8.51 -13.70
N ALA A 11 -18.51 -9.10 -12.74
CA ALA A 11 -17.93 -9.54 -11.50
C ALA A 11 -16.96 -10.72 -11.71
N TYR A 12 -15.94 -10.80 -10.86
CA TYR A 12 -15.12 -12.00 -10.71
C TYR A 12 -15.96 -13.18 -10.20
N GLN A 13 -15.37 -14.37 -10.24
CA GLN A 13 -15.90 -15.55 -9.55
C GLN A 13 -16.20 -15.25 -8.07
N ASN A 14 -17.12 -16.02 -7.48
CA ASN A 14 -17.49 -15.83 -6.08
C ASN A 14 -16.30 -16.05 -5.15
N GLN A 15 -16.22 -15.24 -4.10
CA GLN A 15 -15.21 -15.41 -3.05
C GLN A 15 -15.49 -16.69 -2.25
N GLU A 16 -14.51 -17.60 -2.23
CA GLU A 16 -14.50 -18.84 -1.44
C GLU A 16 -14.05 -18.57 0.01
N GLU A 17 -14.20 -19.55 0.92
CA GLU A 17 -13.75 -19.43 2.31
C GLU A 17 -12.24 -19.19 2.43
N THR A 18 -11.44 -19.97 1.68
CA THR A 18 -10.03 -19.68 1.44
C THR A 18 -9.95 -18.94 0.11
N TYR A 19 -9.43 -17.72 0.11
CA TYR A 19 -9.47 -16.84 -1.05
C TYR A 19 -8.09 -16.29 -1.49
N PHE A 20 -7.03 -16.72 -0.82
CA PHE A 20 -5.62 -16.43 -1.17
C PHE A 20 -4.73 -17.52 -0.55
N ASP A 21 -3.48 -17.62 -1.01
CA ASP A 21 -2.46 -18.56 -0.50
C ASP A 21 -2.87 -20.03 -0.55
N ASP A 22 -3.66 -20.39 -1.56
CA ASP A 22 -4.09 -21.76 -1.84
C ASP A 22 -3.54 -22.28 -3.18
N GLY A 23 -2.51 -21.60 -3.70
CA GLY A 23 -1.86 -21.89 -4.97
C GLY A 23 -2.50 -21.22 -6.18
N ARG A 24 -3.59 -20.45 -6.02
CA ARG A 24 -4.23 -19.73 -7.14
C ARG A 24 -3.33 -18.68 -7.76
N GLU A 25 -2.40 -18.12 -7.00
CA GLU A 25 -1.46 -17.08 -7.43
C GLU A 25 -0.45 -17.66 -8.43
N ILE A 26 0.06 -18.86 -8.13
CA ILE A 26 0.90 -19.63 -9.06
C ILE A 26 0.08 -20.16 -10.24
N ALA A 27 -1.16 -20.60 -10.00
CA ALA A 27 -2.06 -21.04 -11.07
C ALA A 27 -2.39 -19.90 -12.06
N LEU A 28 -2.55 -18.65 -11.58
CA LEU A 28 -2.70 -17.46 -12.41
C LEU A 28 -1.45 -17.25 -13.28
N LEU A 29 -0.25 -17.37 -12.69
CA LEU A 29 1.00 -17.24 -13.45
C LEU A 29 1.05 -18.29 -14.58
N HIS A 30 0.70 -19.54 -14.29
CA HIS A 30 0.60 -20.59 -15.32
C HIS A 30 -0.48 -20.31 -16.36
N PHE A 31 -1.64 -19.78 -15.94
CA PHE A 31 -2.72 -19.40 -16.86
C PHE A 31 -2.23 -18.37 -17.88
N ILE A 32 -1.59 -17.29 -17.40
CA ILE A 32 -1.06 -16.21 -18.24
C ILE A 32 0.02 -16.73 -19.20
N TYR A 33 1.00 -17.50 -18.69
CA TYR A 33 2.12 -17.98 -19.53
C TYR A 33 1.74 -19.11 -20.50
N ASN A 34 0.56 -19.74 -20.32
CA ASN A 34 -0.01 -20.67 -21.30
C ASN A 34 -1.12 -20.04 -22.16
N HIS A 35 -1.39 -18.75 -21.98
CA HIS A 35 -2.46 -18.06 -22.69
C HIS A 35 -2.12 -17.94 -24.20
N PRO A 36 -3.06 -18.20 -25.13
CA PRO A 36 -2.79 -18.16 -26.57
C PRO A 36 -2.29 -16.79 -27.06
N ASN A 37 -2.67 -15.71 -26.37
CA ASN A 37 -2.28 -14.34 -26.70
C ASN A 37 -1.07 -13.82 -25.89
N LEU A 38 -0.26 -14.69 -25.28
CA LEU A 38 0.91 -14.27 -24.47
C LEU A 38 1.84 -13.29 -25.20
N SER A 39 2.00 -13.43 -26.52
CA SER A 39 2.85 -12.53 -27.31
C SER A 39 2.35 -11.08 -27.32
N GLU A 40 1.03 -10.85 -27.22
CA GLU A 40 0.45 -9.50 -27.15
C GLU A 40 0.64 -8.84 -25.78
N MET A 41 0.90 -9.64 -24.74
CA MET A 41 1.06 -9.15 -23.37
C MET A 41 2.45 -8.57 -23.09
N ARG A 42 3.46 -8.97 -23.88
CA ARG A 42 4.85 -8.54 -23.72
C ARG A 42 4.95 -7.02 -23.86
N ASN A 43 5.45 -6.36 -22.80
CA ASN A 43 5.57 -4.90 -22.70
C ASN A 43 4.23 -4.16 -22.84
N ASN A 44 3.11 -4.81 -22.49
CA ASN A 44 1.79 -4.24 -22.58
C ASN A 44 1.01 -4.43 -21.27
N PRO A 45 1.07 -3.45 -20.35
CA PRO A 45 0.37 -3.52 -19.06
C PRO A 45 -1.12 -3.82 -19.20
N ASP A 46 -1.82 -3.16 -20.12
CA ASP A 46 -3.27 -3.33 -20.32
C ASP A 46 -3.63 -4.77 -20.69
N LYS A 47 -2.82 -5.40 -21.54
CA LYS A 47 -3.03 -6.80 -21.95
C LYS A 47 -2.71 -7.79 -20.83
N VAL A 48 -1.75 -7.49 -19.96
CA VAL A 48 -1.47 -8.32 -18.77
C VAL A 48 -2.62 -8.20 -17.78
N ILE A 49 -3.12 -6.98 -17.51
CA ILE A 49 -4.27 -6.75 -16.64
C ILE A 49 -5.52 -7.45 -17.17
N ALA A 50 -5.80 -7.36 -18.47
CA ALA A 50 -6.92 -8.06 -19.09
C ALA A 50 -6.85 -9.59 -18.87
N ALA A 51 -5.66 -10.19 -18.89
CA ALA A 51 -5.47 -11.62 -18.62
C ALA A 51 -5.66 -11.98 -17.14
N ILE A 52 -5.27 -11.09 -16.22
CA ILE A 52 -5.56 -11.25 -14.78
C ILE A 52 -7.07 -11.17 -14.54
N ASP A 53 -7.74 -10.19 -15.16
CA ASP A 53 -9.19 -10.03 -15.08
C ASP A 53 -9.92 -11.25 -15.68
N GLU A 54 -9.46 -11.79 -16.80
CA GLU A 54 -9.99 -13.00 -17.41
C GLU A 54 -9.92 -14.19 -16.44
N TYR A 55 -8.76 -14.41 -15.80
CA TYR A 55 -8.64 -15.44 -14.78
C TYR A 55 -9.59 -15.21 -13.60
N GLY A 56 -9.68 -13.97 -13.11
CA GLY A 56 -10.59 -13.55 -12.04
C GLY A 56 -12.06 -13.84 -12.38
N LYS A 57 -12.45 -13.60 -13.62
CA LYS A 57 -13.81 -13.78 -14.14
C LYS A 57 -14.15 -15.23 -14.48
N GLU A 58 -13.20 -16.01 -14.98
CA GLU A 58 -13.49 -17.35 -15.54
C GLU A 58 -13.03 -18.52 -14.68
N LYS A 59 -11.98 -18.33 -13.88
CA LYS A 59 -11.31 -19.44 -13.18
C LYS A 59 -11.51 -19.35 -11.69
N LYS A 60 -11.04 -18.28 -11.06
CA LYS A 60 -11.04 -18.18 -9.60
C LYS A 60 -10.98 -16.74 -9.12
N TYR A 61 -11.66 -16.45 -8.01
CA TYR A 61 -11.64 -15.14 -7.39
C TYR A 61 -10.20 -14.70 -7.04
N LEU A 62 -9.89 -13.43 -7.30
CA LEU A 62 -8.66 -12.77 -6.90
C LEU A 62 -9.02 -11.52 -6.07
N MET A 63 -8.31 -11.31 -4.96
CA MET A 63 -8.54 -10.18 -4.05
C MET A 63 -7.86 -8.88 -4.50
N ASN A 64 -7.81 -8.64 -5.81
CA ASN A 64 -7.20 -7.44 -6.38
C ASN A 64 -8.10 -6.22 -6.14
N ILE A 65 -7.52 -5.01 -6.13
CA ILE A 65 -8.27 -3.75 -6.08
C ILE A 65 -9.33 -3.59 -7.20
N GLY A 66 -9.09 -4.19 -8.37
CA GLY A 66 -10.01 -4.15 -9.52
C GLY A 66 -10.05 -2.82 -10.28
N GLU A 67 -10.78 -2.81 -11.40
CA GLU A 67 -10.84 -1.70 -12.36
C GLU A 67 -11.36 -0.39 -11.74
N PHE A 68 -12.45 -0.44 -10.98
CA PHE A 68 -13.10 0.77 -10.46
C PHE A 68 -12.22 1.52 -9.45
N LYS A 69 -11.73 0.83 -8.42
CA LYS A 69 -10.91 1.45 -7.38
C LYS A 69 -9.50 1.77 -7.88
N SER A 70 -8.91 0.96 -8.76
CA SER A 70 -7.64 1.33 -9.40
C SER A 70 -7.77 2.58 -10.27
N GLY A 71 -8.93 2.83 -10.88
CA GLY A 71 -9.27 4.09 -11.57
C GLY A 71 -9.22 5.34 -10.66
N ILE A 72 -9.52 5.19 -9.37
CA ILE A 72 -9.40 6.28 -8.38
C ILE A 72 -7.92 6.59 -8.13
N VAL A 73 -7.12 5.55 -7.86
CA VAL A 73 -5.70 5.69 -7.51
C VAL A 73 -4.87 6.15 -8.71
N THR A 74 -5.16 5.70 -9.93
CA THR A 74 -4.47 6.17 -11.15
C THR A 74 -4.72 7.66 -11.42
N LYS A 75 -5.93 8.17 -11.18
CA LYS A 75 -6.21 9.61 -11.22
C LYS A 75 -5.41 10.37 -10.16
N LEU A 76 -5.29 9.80 -8.96
CA LEU A 76 -4.48 10.37 -7.90
C LEU A 76 -2.99 10.42 -8.28
N ILE A 77 -2.46 9.35 -8.88
CA ILE A 77 -1.08 9.31 -9.41
C ILE A 77 -0.86 10.39 -10.46
N ALA A 78 -1.81 10.58 -11.39
CA ALA A 78 -1.71 11.62 -12.42
C ALA A 78 -1.74 13.06 -11.83
N GLN A 79 -2.43 13.26 -10.71
CA GLN A 79 -2.47 14.53 -9.98
C GLN A 79 -1.19 14.79 -9.18
N VAL A 80 -0.74 13.79 -8.42
CA VAL A 80 0.41 13.89 -7.51
C VAL A 80 1.74 13.85 -8.26
N LYS A 81 1.83 13.07 -9.35
CA LYS A 81 3.05 12.81 -10.13
C LYS A 81 4.23 12.37 -9.24
N PRO A 82 4.05 11.35 -8.39
CA PRO A 82 5.00 11.03 -7.34
C PRO A 82 6.37 10.66 -7.94
N ARG A 83 7.45 11.07 -7.27
CA ARG A 83 8.80 10.59 -7.58
C ARG A 83 9.05 9.26 -6.87
N VAL A 84 8.54 9.11 -5.65
CA VAL A 84 8.55 7.86 -4.89
C VAL A 84 7.12 7.44 -4.57
N MET A 85 6.71 6.30 -5.13
CA MET A 85 5.48 5.60 -4.77
C MET A 85 5.82 4.29 -4.06
N VAL A 86 5.10 3.99 -2.98
CA VAL A 86 5.26 2.75 -2.21
C VAL A 86 3.89 2.10 -2.06
N GLU A 87 3.86 0.78 -2.19
CA GLU A 87 2.69 -0.05 -1.90
C GLU A 87 3.05 -1.07 -0.82
N LEU A 88 2.15 -1.23 0.14
CA LEU A 88 2.22 -2.30 1.14
C LEU A 88 1.14 -3.34 0.82
N GLY A 89 1.57 -4.52 0.36
CA GLY A 89 0.73 -5.61 -0.14
C GLY A 89 0.63 -5.61 -1.66
N GLY A 90 1.27 -6.57 -2.33
CA GLY A 90 1.29 -6.63 -3.79
C GLY A 90 0.49 -7.79 -4.38
N TYR A 91 0.28 -8.86 -3.61
CA TYR A 91 -0.46 -10.07 -4.00
C TYR A 91 0.00 -10.64 -5.37
N VAL A 92 -0.84 -10.60 -6.41
CA VAL A 92 -0.48 -11.05 -7.76
C VAL A 92 0.03 -9.92 -8.67
N GLY A 93 0.18 -8.70 -8.15
CA GLY A 93 0.79 -7.57 -8.86
C GLY A 93 -0.16 -6.76 -9.74
N TYR A 94 -1.47 -6.93 -9.58
CA TYR A 94 -2.47 -6.17 -10.35
C TYR A 94 -2.28 -4.66 -10.18
N SER A 95 -2.29 -4.18 -8.93
CA SER A 95 -2.04 -2.79 -8.56
C SER A 95 -0.66 -2.32 -9.00
N ALA A 96 0.39 -3.10 -8.73
CA ALA A 96 1.75 -2.80 -9.14
C ALA A 96 1.88 -2.54 -10.66
N ILE A 97 1.18 -3.30 -11.50
CA ILE A 97 1.17 -3.12 -12.96
C ILE A 97 0.35 -1.90 -13.36
N VAL A 98 -0.89 -1.76 -12.88
CA VAL A 98 -1.77 -0.62 -13.21
C VAL A 98 -1.13 0.70 -12.78
N PHE A 99 -0.66 0.76 -11.55
CA PHE A 99 -0.08 1.96 -10.97
C PHE A 99 1.33 2.23 -11.48
N GLY A 100 2.14 1.19 -11.74
CA GLY A 100 3.44 1.34 -12.39
C GLY A 100 3.32 1.96 -13.77
N ALA A 101 2.34 1.54 -14.57
CA ALA A 101 2.04 2.15 -15.87
C ALA A 101 1.58 3.61 -15.74
N ALA A 102 0.67 3.89 -14.80
CA ALA A 102 0.22 5.26 -14.52
C ALA A 102 1.35 6.17 -14.02
N LEU A 103 2.25 5.65 -13.18
CA LEU A 103 3.42 6.36 -12.68
C LEU A 103 4.37 6.72 -13.82
N ARG A 104 4.71 5.76 -14.68
CA ARG A 104 5.56 6.01 -15.85
C ARG A 104 5.01 7.11 -16.73
N ALA A 105 3.68 7.13 -16.95
CA ALA A 105 3.02 8.16 -17.74
C ALA A 105 3.00 9.53 -17.04
N ALA A 106 2.84 9.57 -15.72
CA ALA A 106 2.75 10.80 -14.93
C ALA A 106 4.11 11.44 -14.62
N ASN A 107 5.14 10.62 -14.40
CA ASN A 107 6.49 11.04 -14.02
C ASN A 107 7.54 10.01 -14.48
N SER A 108 8.29 10.32 -15.55
CA SER A 108 9.32 9.41 -16.11
C SER A 108 10.51 9.16 -15.17
N GLY A 109 10.70 10.00 -14.15
CA GLY A 109 11.68 9.80 -13.09
C GLY A 109 11.13 9.07 -11.85
N GLY A 110 9.86 8.67 -11.88
CA GLY A 110 9.19 7.99 -10.78
C GLY A 110 9.73 6.58 -10.53
N ARG A 111 9.70 6.17 -9.27
CA ARG A 111 10.00 4.79 -8.83
C ARG A 111 8.87 4.28 -7.95
N TYR A 112 8.50 3.03 -8.20
CA TYR A 112 7.48 2.31 -7.46
C TYR A 112 8.13 1.17 -6.68
N TYR A 113 7.83 1.06 -5.39
CA TYR A 113 8.27 -0.05 -4.54
C TYR A 113 7.04 -0.83 -4.05
N SER A 114 6.87 -2.07 -4.51
CA SER A 114 5.81 -2.99 -4.06
C SER A 114 6.38 -3.92 -2.99
N LEU A 115 5.92 -3.77 -1.74
CA LEU A 115 6.42 -4.55 -0.61
C LEU A 115 5.48 -5.73 -0.37
N GLU A 116 5.99 -6.94 -0.55
CA GLU A 116 5.22 -8.18 -0.47
C GLU A 116 5.85 -9.14 0.56
N TYR A 117 5.04 -9.67 1.47
CA TYR A 117 5.51 -10.56 2.53
C TYR A 117 5.80 -11.96 1.99
N ASN A 118 4.90 -12.53 1.20
CA ASN A 118 5.00 -13.90 0.73
C ASN A 118 5.98 -13.98 -0.47
N PRO A 119 7.05 -14.78 -0.40
CA PRO A 119 8.04 -14.86 -1.47
C PRO A 119 7.49 -15.44 -2.78
N GLU A 120 6.49 -16.34 -2.73
CA GLU A 120 5.83 -16.87 -3.93
C GLU A 120 5.05 -15.78 -4.64
N PHE A 121 4.32 -14.96 -3.88
CA PHE A 121 3.57 -13.81 -4.41
C PHE A 121 4.54 -12.77 -4.98
N GLY A 122 5.62 -12.47 -4.26
CA GLY A 122 6.72 -11.62 -4.75
C GLY A 122 7.28 -12.09 -6.10
N ALA A 123 7.47 -13.40 -6.28
CA ALA A 123 7.92 -13.96 -7.56
C ALA A 123 6.86 -13.85 -8.67
N VAL A 124 5.57 -14.01 -8.36
CA VAL A 124 4.47 -13.77 -9.30
C VAL A 124 4.46 -12.31 -9.74
N ILE A 125 4.51 -11.36 -8.80
CA ILE A 125 4.55 -9.92 -9.08
C ILE A 125 5.72 -9.61 -10.00
N ALA A 126 6.94 -10.03 -9.63
CA ALA A 126 8.14 -9.77 -10.42
C ALA A 126 8.02 -10.31 -11.86
N SER A 127 7.46 -11.52 -12.02
CA SER A 127 7.28 -12.15 -13.33
C SER A 127 6.25 -11.44 -14.21
N LEU A 128 5.15 -10.93 -13.61
CA LEU A 128 4.09 -10.24 -14.34
C LEU A 128 4.44 -8.77 -14.62
N VAL A 129 5.15 -8.12 -13.70
CA VAL A 129 5.75 -6.77 -13.91
C VAL A 129 6.75 -6.80 -15.06
N ASP A 130 7.60 -7.83 -15.14
CA ASP A 130 8.54 -7.97 -16.26
C ASP A 130 7.80 -8.26 -17.58
N LEU A 131 6.78 -9.14 -17.57
CA LEU A 131 5.92 -9.38 -18.73
C LEU A 131 5.27 -8.08 -19.22
N ALA A 132 4.79 -7.23 -18.31
CA ALA A 132 4.20 -5.92 -18.60
C ALA A 132 5.23 -4.88 -19.07
N GLY A 133 6.54 -5.19 -19.03
CA GLY A 133 7.61 -4.27 -19.39
C GLY A 133 7.74 -3.11 -18.40
N LEU A 134 7.55 -3.37 -17.10
CA LEU A 134 7.57 -2.38 -16.02
C LEU A 134 8.76 -2.51 -15.05
N HIS A 135 9.72 -3.40 -15.34
CA HIS A 135 10.85 -3.72 -14.44
C HIS A 135 11.77 -2.52 -14.11
N ASP A 136 11.82 -1.49 -14.95
CA ASP A 136 12.61 -0.28 -14.75
C ASP A 136 11.92 0.77 -13.85
N VAL A 137 10.61 0.61 -13.62
CA VAL A 137 9.78 1.51 -12.81
C VAL A 137 9.36 0.87 -11.50
N VAL A 138 9.01 -0.42 -11.52
CA VAL A 138 8.48 -1.16 -10.37
C VAL A 138 9.54 -2.11 -9.83
N LYS A 139 9.87 -1.94 -8.55
CA LYS A 139 10.75 -2.82 -7.77
C LYS A 139 9.93 -3.59 -6.74
N VAL A 140 10.09 -4.91 -6.72
CA VAL A 140 9.44 -5.78 -5.72
C VAL A 140 10.40 -6.02 -4.56
N GLU A 141 9.93 -5.78 -3.35
CA GLU A 141 10.68 -5.93 -2.11
C GLU A 141 10.04 -7.01 -1.25
N ILE A 142 10.69 -8.18 -1.21
CA ILE A 142 10.18 -9.34 -0.49
C ILE A 142 10.56 -9.25 1.00
N GLY A 143 9.57 -9.37 1.87
CA GLY A 143 9.70 -9.37 3.33
C GLY A 143 8.58 -8.59 4.02
N ALA A 144 8.57 -8.64 5.37
CA ALA A 144 7.64 -7.85 6.16
C ALA A 144 7.73 -6.36 5.82
N SER A 145 6.58 -5.69 5.69
CA SER A 145 6.47 -4.27 5.34
C SER A 145 7.35 -3.39 6.22
N SER A 146 7.29 -3.58 7.54
CA SER A 146 8.10 -2.85 8.53
C SER A 146 9.61 -2.99 8.29
N SER A 147 10.08 -4.21 8.03
CA SER A 147 11.51 -4.50 7.75
C SER A 147 11.95 -3.92 6.41
N SER A 148 11.12 -4.02 5.39
CA SER A 148 11.40 -3.47 4.06
C SER A 148 11.43 -1.94 4.08
N LEU A 149 10.48 -1.29 4.76
CA LEU A 149 10.45 0.17 4.96
C LEU A 149 11.72 0.68 5.65
N GLN A 150 12.15 0.01 6.73
CA GLN A 150 13.36 0.37 7.44
C GLN A 150 14.63 0.17 6.60
N ARG A 151 14.71 -0.94 5.84
CA ARG A 151 15.85 -1.22 4.95
C ARG A 151 16.00 -0.14 3.87
N LEU A 152 14.90 0.19 3.19
CA LEU A 152 14.86 1.22 2.14
C LEU A 152 15.04 2.64 2.69
N TYR A 153 14.67 2.89 3.95
CA TYR A 153 15.05 4.13 4.61
C TYR A 153 16.57 4.18 4.88
N ALA A 154 17.13 3.10 5.44
CA ALA A 154 18.53 3.03 5.84
C ALA A 154 19.51 3.09 4.67
N ASP A 155 19.12 2.60 3.49
CA ASP A 155 19.94 2.68 2.26
C ASP A 155 19.80 4.00 1.50
N GLY A 156 18.96 4.92 1.99
CA GLY A 156 18.72 6.25 1.41
C GLY A 156 17.66 6.28 0.32
N THR A 157 17.02 5.15 -0.03
CA THR A 157 15.97 5.11 -1.05
C THR A 157 14.84 6.10 -0.77
N PHE A 158 14.45 6.26 0.51
CA PHE A 158 13.38 7.16 0.94
C PHE A 158 13.88 8.46 1.58
N GLN A 159 15.11 8.89 1.28
CA GLN A 159 15.69 10.12 1.84
C GLN A 159 14.86 11.39 1.60
N ASP A 160 14.16 11.46 0.45
CA ASP A 160 13.28 12.58 0.09
C ASP A 160 11.83 12.35 0.57
N GLY A 161 11.55 11.26 1.28
CA GLY A 161 10.21 10.82 1.68
C GLY A 161 9.42 10.11 0.58
N ILE A 162 8.26 9.61 0.96
CA ILE A 162 7.28 8.94 0.10
C ILE A 162 6.25 9.97 -0.35
N ASP A 163 6.09 10.15 -1.66
CA ASP A 163 5.11 11.09 -2.21
C ASP A 163 3.70 10.47 -2.25
N LEU A 164 3.62 9.18 -2.55
CA LEU A 164 2.35 8.42 -2.54
C LEU A 164 2.53 7.05 -1.89
N LEU A 165 1.79 6.77 -0.81
CA LEU A 165 1.76 5.48 -0.12
C LEU A 165 0.40 4.80 -0.34
N PHE A 166 0.40 3.63 -0.95
CA PHE A 166 -0.77 2.78 -1.13
C PHE A 166 -0.79 1.66 -0.07
N LEU A 167 -1.91 1.51 0.63
CA LEU A 167 -2.09 0.56 1.74
C LEU A 167 -3.15 -0.49 1.35
N ASP A 168 -2.71 -1.72 1.07
CA ASP A 168 -3.55 -2.83 0.59
C ASP A 168 -3.09 -4.22 1.11
N HIS A 169 -2.63 -4.26 2.36
CA HIS A 169 -2.15 -5.48 3.01
C HIS A 169 -3.03 -5.86 4.20
N VAL A 170 -2.49 -6.63 5.14
CA VAL A 170 -3.23 -7.07 6.32
C VAL A 170 -3.58 -5.88 7.23
N LYS A 171 -4.89 -5.62 7.33
CA LYS A 171 -5.49 -4.40 7.91
C LYS A 171 -4.99 -3.95 9.28
N PRO A 172 -4.73 -4.83 10.26
CA PRO A 172 -4.20 -4.42 11.56
C PRO A 172 -2.89 -3.64 11.46
N LEU A 173 -2.10 -3.86 10.40
CA LEU A 173 -0.79 -3.23 10.23
C LEU A 173 -0.85 -1.82 9.62
N TYR A 174 -1.98 -1.37 9.05
CA TYR A 174 -2.03 -0.05 8.37
C TYR A 174 -1.61 1.10 9.28
N VAL A 175 -2.13 1.13 10.51
CA VAL A 175 -1.76 2.18 11.48
C VAL A 175 -0.32 1.99 11.96
N GLN A 176 0.14 0.75 12.13
CA GLN A 176 1.50 0.48 12.61
C GLN A 176 2.54 0.91 11.56
N ASP A 177 2.35 0.52 10.30
CA ASP A 177 3.25 0.89 9.22
C ASP A 177 3.19 2.38 8.88
N LEU A 178 2.00 3.01 8.96
CA LEU A 178 1.91 4.46 8.85
C LEU A 178 2.71 5.14 9.97
N LYS A 179 2.53 4.73 11.24
CA LYS A 179 3.29 5.29 12.37
C LYS A 179 4.80 5.07 12.22
N LEU A 180 5.23 3.91 11.70
CA LEU A 180 6.63 3.69 11.36
C LEU A 180 7.12 4.70 10.32
N CYS A 181 6.37 4.91 9.24
CA CYS A 181 6.73 5.89 8.22
C CYS A 181 6.80 7.33 8.76
N GLU A 182 5.91 7.68 9.69
CA GLU A 182 5.91 8.97 10.37
C GLU A 182 7.14 9.15 11.29
N GLU A 183 7.52 8.11 12.05
CA GLU A 183 8.71 8.14 12.92
C GLU A 183 10.03 8.16 12.13
N LEU A 184 10.06 7.50 10.98
CA LEU A 184 11.18 7.57 10.03
C LEU A 184 11.24 8.93 9.29
N GLY A 185 10.18 9.74 9.38
CA GLY A 185 10.07 11.02 8.68
C GLY A 185 9.88 10.88 7.16
N ILE A 186 9.53 9.69 6.67
CA ILE A 186 9.30 9.43 5.24
C ILE A 186 7.86 9.72 4.83
N VAL A 187 6.92 9.78 5.77
CA VAL A 187 5.63 10.48 5.59
C VAL A 187 5.78 11.89 6.15
N ARG A 188 5.52 12.88 5.31
CA ARG A 188 5.78 14.31 5.56
C ARG A 188 4.70 15.19 4.92
N PRO A 189 4.61 16.49 5.22
CA PRO A 189 3.78 17.39 4.44
C PRO A 189 4.04 17.26 2.94
N GLY A 190 2.95 17.09 2.19
CA GLY A 190 2.97 16.77 0.76
C GLY A 190 2.81 15.27 0.44
N SER A 191 3.08 14.36 1.38
CA SER A 191 2.79 12.93 1.20
C SER A 191 1.29 12.69 1.10
N VAL A 192 0.91 11.77 0.20
CA VAL A 192 -0.46 11.35 -0.01
C VAL A 192 -0.57 9.85 0.28
N LEU A 193 -1.61 9.46 1.00
CA LEU A 193 -1.94 8.08 1.33
C LEU A 193 -3.21 7.68 0.58
N ALA A 194 -3.27 6.47 0.07
CA ALA A 194 -4.48 5.85 -0.46
C ALA A 194 -4.63 4.48 0.20
N ALA A 195 -5.69 4.28 0.98
CA ALA A 195 -5.93 3.03 1.69
C ALA A 195 -7.17 2.32 1.15
N ASP A 196 -7.00 1.06 0.75
CA ASP A 196 -8.08 0.23 0.22
C ASP A 196 -8.83 -0.55 1.32
N ASN A 197 -10.00 -1.09 0.95
CA ASN A 197 -10.88 -1.93 1.78
C ASN A 197 -11.34 -1.27 3.08
N VAL A 198 -11.50 0.05 3.10
CA VAL A 198 -11.89 0.78 4.31
C VAL A 198 -13.36 0.63 4.68
N VAL A 199 -14.20 0.03 3.81
CA VAL A 199 -15.59 -0.34 4.11
C VAL A 199 -15.72 -1.84 4.35
N LYS A 200 -15.17 -2.68 3.46
CA LYS A 200 -15.22 -4.14 3.61
C LYS A 200 -13.85 -4.76 3.34
N PRO A 201 -13.26 -5.51 4.29
CA PRO A 201 -13.71 -5.77 5.67
C PRO A 201 -13.77 -4.56 6.64
N GLY A 202 -13.43 -3.34 6.20
CA GLY A 202 -13.29 -2.17 7.06
C GLY A 202 -11.91 -2.03 7.70
N ASN A 203 -11.48 -0.81 8.02
CA ASN A 203 -10.32 -0.56 8.89
C ASN A 203 -10.59 0.62 9.86
N PRO A 204 -11.47 0.45 10.87
CA PRO A 204 -11.82 1.53 11.79
C PRO A 204 -10.63 2.15 12.53
N PRO A 205 -9.60 1.38 12.99
CA PRO A 205 -8.41 1.98 13.60
C PRO A 205 -7.67 2.94 12.66
N TYR A 206 -7.49 2.56 11.39
CA TYR A 206 -6.86 3.44 10.39
C TYR A 206 -7.68 4.70 10.15
N LEU A 207 -8.97 4.54 9.86
CA LEU A 207 -9.87 5.67 9.61
C LEU A 207 -9.92 6.64 10.80
N LYS A 208 -9.96 6.11 12.03
CA LYS A 208 -9.89 6.93 13.24
C LYS A 208 -8.59 7.73 13.26
N TYR A 209 -7.45 7.06 13.08
CA TYR A 209 -6.13 7.68 13.16
C TYR A 209 -5.92 8.82 12.15
N VAL A 210 -6.26 8.59 10.87
CA VAL A 210 -6.05 9.60 9.82
C VAL A 210 -7.05 10.75 9.85
N ARG A 211 -8.20 10.58 10.53
CA ARG A 211 -9.22 11.61 10.73
C ARG A 211 -9.11 12.34 12.09
N SER A 212 -8.30 11.82 13.01
CA SER A 212 -8.06 12.46 14.30
C SER A 212 -7.29 13.77 14.16
N SER A 213 -7.69 14.75 14.96
CA SER A 213 -6.94 15.98 15.17
C SER A 213 -5.57 15.69 15.77
N VAL A 214 -4.65 16.65 15.61
CA VAL A 214 -3.33 16.59 16.26
C VAL A 214 -3.46 16.43 17.79
N GLN A 215 -4.41 17.14 18.42
CA GLN A 215 -4.60 17.04 19.86
C GLN A 215 -5.02 15.63 20.30
N GLU A 216 -5.95 14.99 19.59
CA GLU A 216 -6.34 13.60 19.86
C GLU A 216 -5.17 12.63 19.69
N LYS A 217 -4.38 12.76 18.60
CA LYS A 217 -3.18 11.94 18.39
C LYS A 217 -2.14 12.13 19.51
N ARG A 218 -1.94 13.37 19.97
CA ARG A 218 -1.04 13.69 21.09
C ARG A 218 -1.51 13.02 22.37
N ASP A 219 -2.80 13.08 22.68
CA ASP A 219 -3.35 12.48 23.90
C ASP A 219 -3.31 10.95 23.86
N GLU A 220 -3.57 10.34 22.69
CA GLU A 220 -3.37 8.89 22.49
C GLU A 220 -1.90 8.49 22.67
N ALA A 221 -0.96 9.25 22.10
CA ALA A 221 0.48 8.97 22.24
C ALA A 221 0.93 9.10 23.71
N ARG A 222 0.49 10.15 24.44
CA ARG A 222 0.76 10.33 25.87
C ARG A 222 0.24 9.16 26.71
N THR A 223 -1.02 8.78 26.48
CA THR A 223 -1.64 7.64 27.18
C THR A 223 -0.89 6.35 26.88
N ALA A 224 -0.54 6.12 25.61
CA ALA A 224 0.22 4.96 25.19
C ALA A 224 1.64 4.91 25.79
N SER A 225 2.24 6.07 26.07
CA SER A 225 3.57 6.19 26.69
C SER A 225 3.58 6.09 28.22
N GLY A 226 2.41 5.96 28.86
CA GLY A 226 2.31 5.89 30.33
C GLY A 226 2.35 7.25 31.04
N GLY A 227 2.09 8.36 30.32
CA GLY A 227 2.00 9.70 30.91
C GLY A 227 3.33 10.46 31.06
N ASP A 228 4.47 9.84 30.72
CA ASP A 228 5.77 10.51 30.72
C ASP A 228 5.94 11.40 29.47
N ALA A 229 5.63 12.69 29.62
CA ALA A 229 5.71 13.69 28.55
C ALA A 229 7.13 13.86 27.95
N GLN A 230 8.18 13.33 28.60
CA GLN A 230 9.55 13.31 28.09
C GLN A 230 9.84 12.18 27.08
N SER A 231 8.91 11.24 26.88
CA SER A 231 9.07 10.09 25.98
C SER A 231 8.46 10.31 24.58
N LEU A 232 7.73 11.40 24.36
CA LEU A 232 7.27 11.79 23.03
C LEU A 232 8.48 12.19 22.19
N PRO A 233 8.71 11.59 21.01
CA PRO A 233 9.87 11.92 20.21
C PRO A 233 9.73 13.32 19.60
N HIS A 234 10.23 14.34 20.30
CA HIS A 234 10.74 15.54 19.64
C HIS A 234 12.10 15.20 19.03
N ARG A 235 12.10 14.54 17.86
CA ARG A 235 13.31 14.39 17.04
C ARG A 235 13.29 15.38 15.87
N THR A 236 13.51 16.65 16.20
CA THR A 236 14.07 17.62 15.26
C THR A 236 15.60 17.56 15.35
N SER A 237 16.23 16.49 14.88
CA SER A 237 17.67 16.52 14.53
C SER A 237 18.12 15.25 13.80
N SER A 238 18.89 15.50 12.75
CA SER A 238 19.42 14.60 11.74
C SER A 238 20.54 13.65 12.22
N THR A 239 20.34 12.94 13.32
CA THR A 239 21.31 11.95 13.82
C THR A 239 20.63 10.66 14.27
N ALA A 240 20.11 9.89 13.32
CA ALA A 240 19.87 8.46 13.51
C ALA A 240 21.09 7.70 13.00
N THR A 241 22.11 7.54 13.84
CA THR A 241 23.20 6.60 13.58
C THR A 241 22.65 5.16 13.63
N ASN A 242 22.76 4.46 12.50
CA ASN A 242 22.69 3.01 12.31
C ASN A 242 21.58 2.22 13.05
N GLY A 243 20.44 2.03 12.37
CA GLY A 243 19.99 0.68 12.01
C GLY A 243 19.52 -0.32 13.07
N GLN A 244 19.22 0.05 14.31
CA GLN A 244 18.60 -0.89 15.27
C GLN A 244 17.41 -0.26 16.00
N LEU A 245 16.23 -0.37 15.40
CA LEU A 245 14.95 -0.16 16.09
C LEU A 245 14.56 -1.40 16.94
N PHE A 246 15.23 -2.54 16.79
CA PHE A 246 14.87 -3.79 17.47
C PHE A 246 15.75 -4.05 18.69
N LYS A 247 15.11 -4.30 19.84
CA LYS A 247 15.74 -4.91 21.00
C LYS A 247 15.32 -6.38 21.06
N LEU A 248 16.32 -7.26 21.18
CA LEU A 248 16.07 -8.64 21.58
C LEU A 248 15.71 -8.63 23.07
N ASN A 249 14.62 -9.30 23.47
CA ASN A 249 14.37 -9.53 24.88
C ASN A 249 15.37 -10.56 25.44
N ASP A 250 15.36 -10.79 26.76
CA ASP A 250 16.24 -11.74 27.44
C ASP A 250 16.10 -13.21 26.92
N LYS A 251 15.11 -13.48 26.08
CA LYS A 251 14.85 -14.77 25.43
C LYS A 251 15.27 -14.81 23.96
N GLY A 252 15.85 -13.74 23.43
CA GLY A 252 16.26 -13.65 22.02
C GLY A 252 15.11 -13.40 21.05
N GLU A 253 13.93 -12.99 21.54
CA GLU A 253 12.80 -12.62 20.70
C GLU A 253 12.89 -11.14 20.33
N VAL A 254 12.61 -10.82 19.07
CA VAL A 254 12.49 -9.43 18.62
C VAL A 254 11.29 -8.81 19.33
N THR A 255 11.53 -7.83 20.20
CA THR A 255 10.45 -6.97 20.69
C THR A 255 10.32 -5.81 19.72
N GLU A 256 9.21 -5.78 18.98
CA GLU A 256 8.91 -4.62 18.15
C GLU A 256 8.72 -3.41 19.08
N PRO A 257 9.46 -2.31 18.86
CA PRO A 257 9.26 -1.11 19.64
C PRO A 257 7.82 -0.62 19.45
N LYS A 258 7.21 -0.14 20.53
CA LYS A 258 5.89 0.47 20.44
C LYS A 258 5.99 1.73 19.59
N LEU A 259 5.32 1.73 18.44
CA LEU A 259 5.27 2.88 17.53
C LEU A 259 4.19 3.87 18.00
N PHE A 260 4.58 5.12 18.15
CA PHE A 260 3.72 6.25 18.50
C PHE A 260 3.35 7.08 17.28
N GLY A 261 4.16 7.05 16.22
CA GLY A 261 3.98 7.90 15.04
C GLY A 261 4.43 9.33 15.30
N ASN A 262 4.06 10.23 14.39
CA ASN A 262 4.24 11.67 14.57
C ASN A 262 2.87 12.32 14.82
N PRO A 263 2.49 12.53 16.10
CA PRO A 263 1.15 13.04 16.42
C PRO A 263 0.94 14.49 15.97
N ASN A 264 1.99 15.19 15.54
CA ASN A 264 1.89 16.58 15.07
C ASN A 264 1.52 16.71 13.59
N LEU A 265 1.45 15.59 12.84
CA LEU A 265 1.05 15.64 11.43
C LEU A 265 -0.44 15.90 11.28
N VAL A 266 -0.75 16.89 10.45
CA VAL A 266 -2.10 17.25 10.06
C VAL A 266 -2.48 16.46 8.82
N TYR A 267 -3.60 15.75 8.89
CA TYR A 267 -4.15 14.98 7.79
C TYR A 267 -5.52 15.54 7.38
N GLU A 268 -5.73 15.65 6.07
CA GLU A 268 -7.04 15.88 5.47
C GLU A 268 -7.42 14.63 4.69
N SER A 269 -8.58 14.06 4.99
CA SER A 269 -9.02 12.81 4.37
C SER A 269 -10.30 12.99 3.57
N GLU A 270 -10.34 12.36 2.40
CA GLU A 270 -11.47 12.26 1.50
C GLU A 270 -11.80 10.77 1.31
N PHE A 271 -13.09 10.45 1.40
CA PHE A 271 -13.59 9.10 1.22
C PHE A 271 -14.20 8.95 -0.18
N VAL A 272 -13.60 8.12 -1.03
CA VAL A 272 -14.01 7.97 -2.43
C VAL A 272 -14.60 6.59 -2.64
N GLU A 273 -15.91 6.54 -2.90
CA GLU A 273 -16.63 5.29 -3.11
C GLU A 273 -16.22 4.60 -4.42
N GLY A 274 -16.17 3.28 -4.38
CA GLY A 274 -15.84 2.43 -5.53
C GLY A 274 -16.43 1.02 -5.39
N TRP A 275 -15.94 0.13 -6.22
CA TRP A 275 -16.43 -1.26 -6.27
C TRP A 275 -15.27 -2.24 -6.18
N GLU A 276 -15.46 -3.29 -5.41
CA GLU A 276 -14.65 -4.49 -5.48
C GLU A 276 -14.82 -5.20 -6.83
N PRO A 277 -13.86 -6.03 -7.28
CA PRO A 277 -14.03 -6.89 -8.45
C PRO A 277 -15.24 -7.81 -8.38
N SER A 278 -15.75 -8.09 -7.18
CA SER A 278 -16.97 -8.88 -6.95
C SER A 278 -18.27 -8.09 -7.14
N GLY A 279 -18.20 -6.78 -7.41
CA GLY A 279 -19.36 -5.89 -7.52
C GLY A 279 -19.95 -5.45 -6.17
N VAL A 280 -19.23 -5.69 -5.07
CA VAL A 280 -19.61 -5.20 -3.73
C VAL A 280 -19.13 -3.75 -3.56
N PRO A 281 -19.97 -2.82 -3.05
CA PRO A 281 -19.55 -1.47 -2.71
C PRO A 281 -18.40 -1.46 -1.70
N ASP A 282 -17.39 -0.63 -1.95
CA ASP A 282 -16.28 -0.36 -1.04
C ASP A 282 -15.79 1.09 -1.28
N ALA A 283 -14.63 1.47 -0.75
CA ALA A 283 -14.07 2.79 -0.95
C ALA A 283 -12.55 2.80 -0.76
N VAL A 284 -11.94 3.85 -1.29
CA VAL A 284 -10.56 4.22 -0.99
C VAL A 284 -10.57 5.46 -0.10
N GLU A 285 -9.88 5.41 1.05
CA GLU A 285 -9.61 6.60 1.86
C GLU A 285 -8.36 7.28 1.32
N ILE A 286 -8.52 8.48 0.76
CA ILE A 286 -7.41 9.32 0.31
C ILE A 286 -7.07 10.30 1.43
N THR A 287 -5.85 10.25 1.95
CA THR A 287 -5.39 11.15 3.02
C THR A 287 -4.21 11.96 2.55
N ARG A 288 -4.22 13.27 2.76
CA ARG A 288 -3.11 14.18 2.44
C ARG A 288 -2.48 14.70 3.73
N CYS A 289 -1.18 14.57 3.86
CA CYS A 289 -0.44 15.26 4.91
C CYS A 289 -0.28 16.74 4.52
N THR A 290 -1.02 17.62 5.19
CA THR A 290 -1.08 19.05 4.79
C THR A 290 -0.15 19.94 5.60
N GLY A 291 0.35 19.47 6.73
CA GLY A 291 1.26 20.26 7.55
C GLY A 291 1.69 19.56 8.84
N VAL A 292 2.41 20.31 9.65
CA VAL A 292 2.81 19.95 11.01
C VAL A 292 2.30 21.04 11.92
N GLU A 293 1.51 20.69 12.92
CA GLU A 293 1.14 21.63 13.97
C GLU A 293 2.26 21.67 15.00
N THR A 294 3.00 22.77 15.05
CA THR A 294 3.91 23.07 16.15
C THR A 294 3.11 23.55 17.35
N SER A 295 3.50 23.09 18.54
CA SER A 295 2.90 23.44 19.83
C SER A 295 2.70 24.94 20.03
#